data_AF-A0A2V7PJU9-F1
#
_entry.id   AF-A0A2V7PJU9-F1
#
_cell.length_a   1.000
_cell.length_b   1.000
_cell.length_c   1.000
_cell.angle_alpha   90.00
_cell.angle_beta   90.00
_cell.angle_gamma   90.00
#
_symmetry.space_group_name_H-M   'P 1'
#
loop_
_entity.id
_entity.type
_entity.pdbx_description
1 polymer ?
#
loop_
_entity_poly.entity_id
_entity_poly.type
_entity_poly.pdbx_seq_one_letter_code
_entity_poly.pdbx_strand_id
1 'polypeptide(L)'
;MPRNDATRRGGLQPGNPMRIGRIGYINCAPVYGAIDRGVVALPQGGELITGTPAELNDLLVAGELDVSVISAIEYARHAKDLMLLPDLAISCDGPVRSVALFAKQAVGRLAGSTILVSAASRTSVALLELLCREVWKIRPKFAEARAEAQDLDALAALPHEAVLVIGDAALALAARGTYPHRYDLGEEWKRWTQQPFVFAVWAARRSAASVSISLAHRALLASRTWGLAHLDDLAAEASRKTGVAVGTCREYLGGLDYACSDDVRWKLHPENVVTYIIDRNINYTNVCVADCKFCAFYRRPKHPEGYLLSYEEIGRKIDELKAIGGVQILMQGGHNPYIPFQWYLDLLRYIKRHHPIHIHGFSPSEIDFFAGRFGMTIDEVIRELMAAGLDSIPGGGGEILVQSVRDQVARKKAGADRWLEVMEVAHGLGLRTSVTMMYGLGESSADRIEHLFRVREVQRRTRGFTAFICWPLQPENSELSHLPKTDAVTYLKTQAIARVVLEDVPNIQASWVTMGMKVGQVALRFGANDFGSLMMEENVVSAANTTNRTTLAEMQRLIADAGYTPKQRKQDYTILEDAA
;
A
#
# COMPACT_ATOMS: atom_id res chain seq x y z
N MET A 1 -55.98 -33.12 -11.88
CA MET A 1 -54.81 -33.53 -11.08
C MET A 1 -53.79 -32.39 -11.05
N PRO A 2 -53.69 -31.61 -9.97
CA PRO A 2 -52.53 -30.76 -9.73
C PRO A 2 -51.50 -31.54 -8.91
N ARG A 3 -50.24 -31.56 -9.37
CA ARG A 3 -49.13 -32.16 -8.60
C ARG A 3 -48.62 -31.14 -7.59
N ASN A 4 -48.66 -31.55 -6.32
CA ASN A 4 -47.98 -30.95 -5.18
C ASN A 4 -46.48 -30.80 -5.47
N ASP A 5 -45.96 -29.58 -5.39
CA ASP A 5 -44.51 -29.35 -5.25
C ASP A 5 -44.24 -28.87 -3.83
N ALA A 6 -43.95 -29.84 -2.97
CA ALA A 6 -43.67 -29.63 -1.56
C ALA A 6 -42.25 -29.08 -1.40
N THR A 7 -42.18 -27.84 -0.93
CA THR A 7 -41.15 -27.27 -0.03
C THR A 7 -39.98 -28.21 0.33
N ARG A 8 -38.90 -28.17 -0.46
CA ARG A 8 -37.57 -28.56 0.03
C ARG A 8 -37.07 -27.50 0.99
N ARG A 9 -37.44 -27.62 2.28
CA ARG A 9 -36.62 -27.07 3.36
C ARG A 9 -35.28 -27.81 3.30
N GLY A 10 -34.25 -27.15 2.78
CA GLY A 10 -32.89 -27.66 2.77
C GLY A 10 -32.36 -27.79 4.19
N GLY A 11 -32.55 -28.97 4.80
CA GLY A 11 -31.69 -29.39 5.89
C GLY A 11 -30.25 -29.42 5.38
N LEU A 12 -29.34 -28.80 6.12
CA LEU A 12 -27.90 -28.93 5.92
C LEU A 12 -27.57 -30.43 5.88
N GLN A 13 -27.28 -30.97 4.71
CA GLN A 13 -26.60 -32.25 4.65
C GLN A 13 -25.25 -32.08 5.38
N PRO A 14 -24.81 -33.06 6.18
CA PRO A 14 -23.48 -33.00 6.77
C PRO A 14 -22.48 -32.96 5.61
N GLY A 15 -21.88 -31.80 5.39
CA GLY A 15 -20.79 -31.65 4.42
C GLY A 15 -19.66 -32.57 4.81
N ASN A 16 -18.86 -33.01 3.82
CA ASN A 16 -17.62 -33.73 4.10
C ASN A 16 -16.80 -32.94 5.13
N PRO A 17 -16.14 -33.62 6.10
CA PRO A 17 -15.29 -32.96 7.06
C PRO A 17 -14.24 -32.13 6.33
N MET A 18 -14.03 -30.89 6.78
CA MET A 18 -13.06 -30.00 6.17
C MET A 18 -11.65 -30.55 6.34
N ARG A 19 -10.86 -30.51 5.27
CA ARG A 19 -9.45 -30.89 5.26
C ARG A 19 -8.60 -29.65 5.51
N ILE A 20 -7.97 -29.60 6.68
CA ILE A 20 -7.22 -28.44 7.16
C ILE A 20 -5.74 -28.79 7.25
N GLY A 21 -4.93 -28.12 6.44
CA GLY A 21 -3.47 -28.26 6.47
C GLY A 21 -2.84 -27.60 7.68
N ARG A 22 -1.80 -28.22 8.23
CA ARG A 22 -1.01 -27.73 9.36
C ARG A 22 0.48 -27.98 9.12
N ILE A 23 1.30 -26.93 9.17
CA ILE A 23 2.76 -27.08 9.18
C ILE A 23 3.21 -27.64 10.53
N GLY A 24 4.12 -28.63 10.50
CA GLY A 24 4.64 -29.29 11.69
C GLY A 24 5.66 -28.49 12.51
N TYR A 25 6.10 -27.32 12.05
CA TYR A 25 7.07 -26.46 12.74
C TYR A 25 6.47 -25.75 13.97
N ILE A 26 7.31 -25.43 14.95
CA ILE A 26 6.85 -24.85 16.22
C ILE A 26 6.24 -23.45 16.04
N ASN A 27 6.57 -22.72 14.97
CA ASN A 27 5.94 -21.41 14.72
C ASN A 27 4.43 -21.49 14.55
N CYS A 28 3.88 -22.61 14.11
CA CYS A 28 2.44 -22.80 14.01
C CYS A 28 1.80 -23.19 15.36
N ALA A 29 2.57 -23.43 16.41
CA ALA A 29 2.07 -23.86 17.71
C ALA A 29 1.07 -22.86 18.35
N PRO A 30 1.23 -21.53 18.25
CA PRO A 30 0.20 -20.63 18.75
C PRO A 30 -1.15 -20.78 18.05
N VAL A 31 -1.17 -21.10 16.74
CA VAL A 31 -2.42 -21.23 15.98
C VAL A 31 -3.07 -22.61 16.15
N TYR A 32 -2.31 -23.68 16.35
CA TYR A 32 -2.86 -25.05 16.47
C TYR A 32 -2.82 -25.62 17.89
N GLY A 33 -2.09 -25.02 18.82
CA GLY A 33 -1.82 -25.60 20.14
C GLY A 33 -3.07 -25.89 20.98
N ALA A 34 -4.10 -25.04 20.87
CA ALA A 34 -5.38 -25.27 21.55
C ALA A 34 -6.18 -26.40 20.87
N ILE A 35 -6.11 -26.49 19.54
CA ILE A 35 -6.76 -27.55 18.75
C ILE A 35 -6.10 -28.90 19.05
N ASP A 36 -4.77 -28.96 19.04
CA ASP A 36 -3.99 -30.17 19.35
C ASP A 36 -4.31 -30.72 20.75
N ARG A 37 -4.64 -29.84 21.69
CA ARG A 37 -5.02 -30.17 23.08
C ARG A 37 -6.51 -30.46 23.26
N GLY A 38 -7.32 -30.31 22.20
CA GLY A 38 -8.78 -30.45 22.28
C GLY A 38 -9.49 -29.31 23.04
N VAL A 39 -8.80 -28.20 23.34
CA VAL A 39 -9.39 -27.00 23.98
C VAL A 39 -10.31 -26.27 22.99
N VAL A 40 -9.94 -26.27 21.71
CA VAL A 40 -10.75 -25.73 20.61
C VAL A 40 -11.05 -26.83 19.62
N ALA A 41 -12.34 -27.11 19.39
CA ALA A 41 -12.76 -28.10 18.40
C ALA A 41 -12.81 -27.51 16.99
N LEU A 42 -12.37 -28.28 16.01
CA LEU A 42 -12.62 -27.97 14.60
C LEU A 42 -14.11 -28.19 14.27
N PRO A 43 -14.70 -27.35 13.40
CA PRO A 43 -16.10 -27.50 13.04
C PRO A 43 -16.34 -28.79 12.27
N GLN A 44 -17.50 -29.41 12.50
CA GLN A 44 -18.01 -30.55 11.71
C GLN A 44 -17.05 -31.75 11.63
N GLY A 45 -16.18 -31.94 12.64
CA GLY A 45 -15.21 -33.04 12.64
C GLY A 45 -14.08 -32.87 11.61
N GLY A 46 -13.71 -31.62 11.30
CA GLY A 46 -12.62 -31.32 10.37
C GLY A 46 -11.33 -32.10 10.66
N GLU A 47 -10.68 -32.56 9.60
CA GLU A 47 -9.47 -33.38 9.62
C GLU A 47 -8.23 -32.49 9.52
N LEU A 48 -7.27 -32.68 10.43
CA LEU A 48 -5.96 -32.03 10.35
C LEU A 48 -4.98 -32.88 9.56
N ILE A 49 -4.47 -32.32 8.47
CA ILE A 49 -3.44 -32.95 7.64
C ILE A 49 -2.12 -32.23 7.91
N THR A 50 -1.15 -32.95 8.44
CA THR A 50 0.17 -32.39 8.77
C THR A 50 1.15 -32.65 7.64
N GLY A 51 1.92 -31.62 7.25
CA GLY A 51 2.93 -31.72 6.21
C GLY A 51 3.96 -30.60 6.29
N THR A 52 4.96 -30.66 5.42
CA THR A 52 5.91 -29.55 5.20
C THR A 52 5.20 -28.38 4.51
N PRO A 53 5.75 -27.15 4.56
CA PRO A 53 5.12 -26.02 3.90
C PRO A 53 4.96 -26.24 2.39
N ALA A 54 5.93 -26.85 1.70
CA ALA A 54 5.84 -27.13 0.27
C ALA A 54 4.72 -28.13 -0.06
N GLU A 55 4.64 -29.26 0.67
CA GLU A 55 3.59 -30.26 0.48
C GLU A 55 2.19 -29.65 0.69
N LEU A 56 2.00 -28.87 1.76
CA LEU A 56 0.71 -28.25 2.04
C LEU A 56 0.32 -27.17 1.02
N ASN A 57 1.29 -26.44 0.46
CA ASN A 57 1.02 -25.53 -0.65
C ASN A 57 0.46 -26.32 -1.84
N ASP A 58 1.13 -27.41 -2.22
CA ASP A 58 0.76 -28.22 -3.39
C ASP A 58 -0.61 -28.88 -3.17
N LEU A 59 -0.88 -29.44 -1.99
CA LEU A 59 -2.18 -30.04 -1.64
C LEU A 59 -3.33 -29.01 -1.64
N LEU A 60 -3.10 -27.80 -1.10
CA LEU A 60 -4.09 -26.73 -1.13
C LEU A 60 -4.39 -26.28 -2.56
N VAL A 61 -3.36 -26.13 -3.40
CA VAL A 61 -3.51 -25.74 -4.81
C VAL A 61 -4.14 -26.85 -5.66
N ALA A 62 -3.91 -28.12 -5.33
CA ALA A 62 -4.52 -29.27 -6.00
C ALA A 62 -6.00 -29.49 -5.62
N GLY A 63 -6.49 -28.90 -4.53
CA GLY A 63 -7.86 -29.13 -4.05
C GLY A 63 -7.99 -30.28 -3.06
N GLU A 64 -6.85 -30.80 -2.58
CA GLU A 64 -6.77 -31.85 -1.58
C GLU A 64 -6.92 -31.30 -0.16
N LEU A 65 -6.71 -29.98 0.04
CA LEU A 65 -7.05 -29.25 1.25
C LEU A 65 -8.09 -28.16 0.96
N ASP A 66 -8.92 -27.86 1.95
CA ASP A 66 -9.93 -26.79 1.88
C ASP A 66 -9.39 -25.48 2.49
N VAL A 67 -8.62 -25.60 3.57
CA VAL A 67 -7.92 -24.51 4.27
C VAL A 67 -6.52 -24.97 4.62
N SER A 68 -5.51 -24.11 4.44
CA SER A 68 -4.17 -24.38 4.96
C SER A 68 -3.43 -23.08 5.24
N VAL A 69 -2.44 -23.16 6.12
CA VAL A 69 -1.30 -22.24 6.03
C VAL A 69 -0.58 -22.48 4.70
N ILE A 70 -0.28 -21.40 3.99
CA ILE A 70 0.37 -21.39 2.68
C ILE A 70 1.45 -20.31 2.69
N SER A 71 2.56 -20.54 2.00
CA SER A 71 3.59 -19.51 1.85
C SER A 71 3.05 -18.29 1.09
N ALA A 72 3.47 -17.08 1.47
CA ALA A 72 2.91 -15.84 0.92
C ALA A 72 3.07 -15.74 -0.61
N ILE A 73 4.20 -16.22 -1.17
CA ILE A 73 4.41 -16.23 -2.61
C ILE A 73 3.47 -17.18 -3.36
N GLU A 74 3.16 -18.33 -2.77
CA GLU A 74 2.25 -19.31 -3.38
C GLU A 74 0.80 -18.82 -3.32
N TYR A 75 0.42 -18.14 -2.24
CA TYR A 75 -0.85 -17.41 -2.22
C TYR A 75 -0.89 -16.36 -3.36
N ALA A 76 0.14 -15.53 -3.50
CA ALA A 76 0.18 -14.49 -4.53
C ALA A 76 0.03 -15.06 -5.96
N ARG A 77 0.66 -16.21 -6.23
CA ARG A 77 0.56 -16.93 -7.52
C ARG A 77 -0.85 -17.47 -7.79
N HIS A 78 -1.60 -17.83 -6.75
CA HIS A 78 -2.93 -18.45 -6.84
C HIS A 78 -4.05 -17.60 -6.24
N ALA A 79 -3.87 -16.28 -6.12
CA ALA A 79 -4.82 -15.38 -5.44
C ALA A 79 -6.21 -15.31 -6.11
N LYS A 80 -6.32 -15.79 -7.37
CA LYS A 80 -7.58 -15.97 -8.10
C LYS A 80 -8.40 -17.13 -7.56
N ASP A 81 -7.75 -18.22 -7.15
CA ASP A 81 -8.40 -19.46 -6.71
C ASP A 81 -8.51 -19.54 -5.17
N LEU A 82 -7.66 -18.78 -4.48
CA LEU A 82 -7.56 -18.75 -3.03
C LEU A 82 -8.12 -17.44 -2.45
N MET A 83 -8.62 -17.52 -1.22
CA MET A 83 -8.97 -16.36 -0.39
C MET A 83 -8.18 -16.38 0.91
N LEU A 84 -7.74 -15.22 1.38
CA LEU A 84 -7.08 -15.09 2.68
C LEU A 84 -8.08 -15.28 3.80
N LEU A 85 -7.62 -15.91 4.87
CA LEU A 85 -8.27 -15.83 6.18
C LEU A 85 -7.62 -14.66 6.93
N PRO A 86 -8.33 -13.55 7.15
CA PRO A 86 -7.75 -12.36 7.78
C PRO A 86 -7.32 -12.65 9.22
N ASP A 87 -6.42 -11.82 9.73
CA ASP A 87 -5.85 -11.96 11.08
C ASP A 87 -5.13 -13.30 11.31
N LEU A 88 -4.62 -13.96 10.27
CA LEU A 88 -3.83 -15.18 10.40
C LEU A 88 -2.61 -15.12 9.48
N ALA A 89 -1.44 -14.90 10.07
CA ALA A 89 -0.18 -14.82 9.37
C ALA A 89 0.95 -15.45 10.18
N ILE A 90 2.08 -15.71 9.53
CA ILE A 90 3.39 -15.84 10.16
C ILE A 90 4.22 -14.70 9.58
N SER A 91 4.43 -13.67 10.39
CA SER A 91 5.12 -12.46 9.98
C SER A 91 6.09 -11.97 11.06
N CYS A 92 6.97 -11.05 10.68
CA CYS A 92 7.94 -10.44 11.59
C CYS A 92 8.18 -8.97 11.23
N ASP A 93 8.53 -8.17 12.24
CA ASP A 93 9.04 -6.82 12.06
C ASP A 93 10.50 -6.76 12.55
N GLY A 94 11.44 -7.10 11.67
CA GLY A 94 12.84 -7.37 12.02
C GLY A 94 13.17 -8.87 11.97
N PRO A 95 13.99 -9.39 12.89
CA PRO A 95 14.51 -10.76 12.79
C PRO A 95 13.41 -11.81 12.98
N VAL A 96 13.28 -12.74 12.03
CA VAL A 96 12.33 -13.87 12.12
C VAL A 96 12.92 -15.06 12.89
N ARG A 97 14.24 -15.12 13.02
CA ARG A 97 15.07 -16.15 13.68
C ARG A 97 15.06 -17.53 13.04
N SER A 98 13.96 -17.93 12.41
CA SER A 98 13.77 -19.25 11.83
C SER A 98 13.91 -19.30 10.31
N VAL A 99 14.36 -18.23 9.66
CA VAL A 99 14.68 -18.22 8.23
C VAL A 99 15.99 -17.48 8.08
N ALA A 100 17.07 -18.23 7.87
CA ALA A 100 18.40 -17.65 7.84
C ALA A 100 19.33 -18.33 6.82
N LEU A 101 20.17 -17.50 6.20
CA LEU A 101 21.31 -17.95 5.42
C LEU A 101 22.50 -18.13 6.37
N PHE A 102 23.00 -19.35 6.46
CA PHE A 102 24.20 -19.70 7.21
C PHE A 102 25.37 -19.83 6.24
N ALA A 103 26.46 -19.09 6.44
CA ALA A 103 27.54 -18.98 5.47
C ALA A 103 28.92 -19.15 6.11
N LYS A 104 29.82 -19.81 5.37
CA LYS A 104 31.24 -19.97 5.76
C LYS A 104 32.03 -18.67 5.60
N GLN A 105 31.58 -17.78 4.72
CA GLN A 105 32.17 -16.49 4.43
C GLN A 105 31.10 -15.39 4.41
N ALA A 106 31.53 -14.13 4.47
CA ALA A 106 30.62 -12.99 4.37
C ALA A 106 29.88 -12.98 3.01
N VAL A 107 28.61 -12.52 2.97
CA VAL A 107 27.75 -12.58 1.77
C VAL A 107 28.39 -11.97 0.52
N GLY A 108 29.15 -10.87 0.66
CA GLY A 108 29.85 -10.24 -0.46
C GLY A 108 30.92 -11.12 -1.13
N ARG A 109 31.34 -12.22 -0.50
CA ARG A 109 32.30 -13.21 -1.04
C ARG A 109 31.61 -14.45 -1.63
N LEU A 110 30.28 -14.52 -1.64
CA LEU A 110 29.53 -15.66 -2.16
C LEU A 110 29.22 -15.57 -3.68
N ALA A 111 29.79 -14.59 -4.39
CA ALA A 111 29.60 -14.46 -5.83
C ALA A 111 30.15 -15.70 -6.57
N GLY A 112 29.30 -16.36 -7.38
CA GLY A 112 29.65 -17.59 -8.10
C GLY A 112 29.68 -18.86 -7.24
N SER A 113 29.58 -18.74 -5.92
CA SER A 113 29.59 -19.85 -4.96
C SER A 113 28.27 -20.62 -4.95
N THR A 114 28.32 -21.88 -4.50
CA THR A 114 27.12 -22.69 -4.32
C THR A 114 26.43 -22.36 -2.99
N ILE A 115 25.15 -22.03 -3.05
CA ILE A 115 24.26 -21.89 -1.90
C ILE A 115 23.23 -23.02 -1.95
N LEU A 116 23.19 -23.84 -0.91
CA LEU A 116 22.15 -24.84 -0.76
C LEU A 116 20.86 -24.17 -0.31
N VAL A 117 19.74 -24.57 -0.90
CA VAL A 117 18.40 -24.08 -0.54
C VAL A 117 17.47 -25.23 -0.24
N SER A 118 16.64 -25.08 0.78
CA SER A 118 15.60 -26.06 1.09
C SER A 118 14.46 -25.99 0.09
N ALA A 119 14.08 -27.14 -0.47
CA ALA A 119 12.86 -27.27 -1.26
C ALA A 119 11.57 -26.96 -0.46
N ALA A 120 11.65 -26.93 0.87
CA ALA A 120 10.50 -26.77 1.76
C ALA A 120 9.93 -25.34 1.85
N SER A 121 10.60 -24.28 1.35
CA SER A 121 10.04 -22.91 1.39
C SER A 121 10.35 -22.05 0.17
N ARG A 122 9.34 -21.97 -0.71
CA ARG A 122 9.35 -21.14 -1.93
C ARG A 122 9.47 -19.64 -1.64
N THR A 123 8.88 -19.14 -0.56
CA THR A 123 8.95 -17.71 -0.18
C THR A 123 10.36 -17.33 0.28
N SER A 124 11.00 -18.17 1.10
CA SER A 124 12.34 -17.90 1.62
C SER A 124 13.41 -17.91 0.52
N VAL A 125 13.29 -18.84 -0.43
CA VAL A 125 14.18 -18.89 -1.62
C VAL A 125 14.01 -17.65 -2.48
N ALA A 126 12.77 -17.26 -2.79
CA ALA A 126 12.52 -16.05 -3.57
C ALA A 126 13.04 -14.78 -2.89
N LEU A 127 12.91 -14.68 -1.55
CA LEU A 127 13.48 -13.57 -0.79
C LEU A 127 15.00 -13.58 -0.85
N LEU A 128 15.64 -14.75 -0.71
CA LEU A 128 17.10 -14.86 -0.82
C LEU A 128 17.61 -14.45 -2.21
N GLU A 129 16.94 -14.88 -3.28
CA GLU A 129 17.25 -14.47 -4.65
C GLU A 129 17.17 -12.95 -4.81
N LEU A 130 16.13 -12.34 -4.23
CA LEU A 130 15.91 -10.90 -4.25
C LEU A 130 17.01 -10.16 -3.48
N LEU A 131 17.38 -10.62 -2.28
CA LEU A 131 18.48 -10.05 -1.49
C LEU A 131 19.82 -10.16 -2.22
N CYS A 132 20.14 -11.32 -2.81
CA CYS A 132 21.33 -11.52 -3.63
C CYS A 132 21.40 -10.51 -4.79
N ARG A 133 20.29 -10.33 -5.52
CA ARG A 133 20.24 -9.49 -6.72
C ARG A 133 20.20 -8.00 -6.38
N GLU A 134 19.34 -7.61 -5.43
CA GLU A 134 19.01 -6.21 -5.20
C GLU A 134 19.82 -5.57 -4.08
N VAL A 135 20.20 -6.33 -3.05
CA VAL A 135 20.88 -5.80 -1.86
C VAL A 135 22.37 -6.09 -1.91
N TRP A 136 22.75 -7.37 -1.97
CA TRP A 136 24.15 -7.78 -1.91
C TRP A 136 24.88 -7.72 -3.27
N LYS A 137 24.13 -7.56 -4.36
CA LYS A 137 24.64 -7.47 -5.75
C LYS A 137 25.56 -8.65 -6.13
N ILE A 138 25.21 -9.86 -5.70
CA ILE A 138 25.92 -11.11 -6.01
C ILE A 138 25.08 -12.04 -6.90
N ARG A 139 25.75 -12.97 -7.58
CA ARG A 139 25.11 -14.03 -8.37
C ARG A 139 25.64 -15.41 -7.95
N PRO A 140 25.09 -16.00 -6.88
CA PRO A 140 25.42 -17.37 -6.47
C PRO A 140 24.77 -18.40 -7.39
N LYS A 141 25.16 -19.67 -7.24
CA LYS A 141 24.49 -20.83 -7.83
C LYS A 141 23.63 -21.50 -6.77
N PHE A 142 22.32 -21.55 -6.96
CA PHE A 142 21.43 -22.25 -6.05
C PHE A 142 21.35 -23.73 -6.40
N ALA A 143 21.44 -24.59 -5.39
CA ALA A 143 21.25 -26.02 -5.52
C ALA A 143 20.31 -26.51 -4.41
N GLU A 144 19.36 -27.38 -4.76
CA GLU A 144 18.41 -27.89 -3.78
C GLU A 144 19.03 -28.96 -2.87
N ALA A 145 18.68 -28.91 -1.59
CA ALA A 145 19.02 -29.94 -0.62
C ALA A 145 17.90 -30.09 0.41
N ARG A 146 17.78 -31.28 1.02
CA ARG A 146 16.96 -31.44 2.22
C ARG A 146 17.67 -30.80 3.40
N ALA A 147 16.97 -29.92 4.12
CA ALA A 147 17.51 -29.16 5.24
C ALA A 147 16.54 -29.16 6.42
N GLU A 148 15.93 -30.32 6.71
CA GLU A 148 15.12 -30.52 7.92
C GLU A 148 16.03 -30.78 9.14
N ALA A 149 15.48 -30.69 10.35
CA ALA A 149 16.26 -30.78 11.59
C ALA A 149 17.06 -32.09 11.71
N GLN A 150 16.51 -33.19 11.18
CA GLN A 150 17.13 -34.52 11.14
C GLN A 150 18.25 -34.64 10.10
N ASP A 151 18.29 -33.76 9.09
CA ASP A 151 19.23 -33.82 7.97
C ASP A 151 20.44 -32.90 8.15
N LEU A 152 20.51 -32.13 9.25
CA LEU A 152 21.56 -31.11 9.47
C LEU A 152 22.98 -31.69 9.41
N ASP A 153 23.20 -32.92 9.87
CA ASP A 153 24.52 -33.57 9.84
C ASP A 153 24.89 -34.01 8.41
N ALA A 154 23.92 -34.52 7.64
CA ALA A 154 24.13 -34.87 6.24
C ALA A 154 24.34 -33.63 5.36
N LEU A 155 23.63 -32.53 5.67
CA LEU A 155 23.77 -31.23 5.01
C LEU A 155 25.19 -30.68 5.11
N ALA A 156 25.82 -30.82 6.29
CA ALA A 156 27.19 -30.37 6.53
C ALA A 156 28.23 -31.09 5.64
N ALA A 157 27.93 -32.32 5.20
CA ALA A 157 28.81 -33.11 4.33
C ALA A 157 28.72 -32.71 2.84
N LEU A 158 27.70 -31.97 2.43
CA LEU A 158 27.54 -31.54 1.03
C LEU A 158 28.50 -30.38 0.69
N PRO A 159 29.05 -30.31 -0.53
CA PRO A 159 29.94 -29.22 -0.92
C PRO A 159 29.14 -27.92 -1.16
N HIS A 160 29.30 -26.94 -0.27
CA HIS A 160 28.65 -25.63 -0.35
C HIS A 160 29.39 -24.55 0.45
N GLU A 161 29.15 -23.27 0.12
CA GLU A 161 29.70 -22.12 0.86
C GLU A 161 28.67 -21.50 1.81
N ALA A 162 27.38 -21.66 1.51
CA ALA A 162 26.29 -21.24 2.38
C ALA A 162 25.06 -22.14 2.20
N VAL A 163 24.16 -22.10 3.18
CA VAL A 163 22.90 -22.84 3.15
C VAL A 163 21.76 -22.03 3.75
N LEU A 164 20.64 -21.98 3.05
CA LEU A 164 19.39 -21.43 3.55
C LEU A 164 18.62 -22.51 4.30
N VAL A 165 18.41 -22.28 5.60
CA VAL A 165 17.67 -23.19 6.47
C VAL A 165 16.46 -22.46 7.04
N ILE A 166 15.36 -23.19 7.21
CA ILE A 166 14.08 -22.65 7.68
C ILE A 166 13.53 -23.41 8.89
N GLY A 167 12.54 -22.83 9.56
CA GLY A 167 11.76 -23.48 10.61
C GLY A 167 12.62 -23.91 11.81
N ASP A 168 12.25 -25.05 12.38
CA ASP A 168 12.88 -25.60 13.58
C ASP A 168 14.36 -25.95 13.32
N ALA A 169 14.69 -26.37 12.09
CA ALA A 169 16.05 -26.70 11.68
C ALA A 169 16.99 -25.48 11.73
N ALA A 170 16.49 -24.29 11.38
CA ALA A 170 17.26 -23.05 11.44
C ALA A 170 17.59 -22.66 12.89
N LEU A 171 16.63 -22.84 13.80
CA LEU A 171 16.82 -22.57 15.23
C LEU A 171 17.85 -23.54 15.84
N ALA A 172 17.74 -24.83 15.52
CA ALA A 172 18.70 -25.84 15.96
C ALA A 172 20.11 -25.58 15.40
N LEU A 173 20.23 -25.26 14.11
CA LEU A 173 21.52 -24.96 13.48
C LEU A 173 22.15 -23.68 14.05
N ALA A 174 21.35 -22.65 14.31
CA ALA A 174 21.81 -21.44 14.97
C ALA A 174 22.37 -21.73 16.37
N ALA A 175 21.72 -22.60 17.15
CA ALA A 175 22.18 -22.99 18.47
C ALA A 175 23.51 -23.77 18.45
N ARG A 176 23.82 -24.49 17.35
CA ARG A 176 25.10 -25.21 17.17
C ARG A 176 26.28 -24.28 16.89
N GLY A 177 26.06 -23.06 16.41
CA GLY A 177 27.13 -22.09 16.11
C GLY A 177 28.12 -22.54 15.03
N THR A 178 27.70 -23.44 14.14
CA THR A 178 28.61 -24.11 13.16
C THR A 178 29.11 -23.17 12.06
N TYR A 179 28.33 -22.14 11.70
CA TYR A 179 28.67 -21.19 10.65
C TYR A 179 29.10 -19.85 11.26
N PRO A 180 30.23 -19.27 10.81
CA PRO A 180 30.73 -17.99 11.34
C PRO A 180 29.85 -16.80 10.95
N HIS A 181 29.05 -16.93 9.89
CA HIS A 181 28.12 -15.89 9.45
C HIS A 181 26.69 -16.42 9.39
N ARG A 182 25.76 -15.60 9.86
CA ARG A 182 24.32 -15.83 9.80
C ARG A 182 23.63 -14.56 9.38
N TYR A 183 22.75 -14.65 8.39
CA TYR A 183 21.92 -13.55 7.90
C TYR A 183 20.46 -13.94 8.06
N ASP A 184 19.76 -13.26 8.96
CA ASP A 184 18.33 -13.45 9.17
C ASP A 184 17.56 -12.76 8.04
N LEU A 185 16.78 -13.52 7.27
CA LEU A 185 16.15 -12.96 6.07
C LEU A 185 15.08 -11.92 6.41
N GLY A 186 14.42 -12.04 7.56
CA GLY A 186 13.47 -11.03 8.05
C GLY A 186 14.18 -9.73 8.41
N GLU A 187 15.33 -9.82 9.07
CA GLU A 187 16.15 -8.67 9.42
C GLU A 187 16.72 -7.97 8.18
N GLU A 188 17.23 -8.73 7.21
CA GLU A 188 17.76 -8.19 5.95
C GLU A 188 16.66 -7.50 5.13
N TRP A 189 15.45 -8.07 5.09
CA TRP A 189 14.28 -7.42 4.50
C TRP A 189 13.93 -6.12 5.22
N LYS A 190 13.86 -6.13 6.55
CA LYS A 190 13.55 -4.93 7.35
C LYS A 190 14.61 -3.86 7.13
N ARG A 191 15.90 -4.23 7.10
CA ARG A 191 17.00 -3.30 6.82
C ARG A 191 16.85 -2.66 5.43
N TRP A 192 16.52 -3.44 4.41
CA TRP A 192 16.39 -2.95 3.04
C TRP A 192 15.13 -2.10 2.83
N THR A 193 13.97 -2.60 3.28
CA THR A 193 12.67 -2.02 2.92
C THR A 193 12.06 -1.15 4.01
N GLN A 194 12.55 -1.30 5.25
CA GLN A 194 11.97 -0.75 6.49
C GLN A 194 10.56 -1.25 6.80
N GLN A 195 10.11 -2.30 6.13
CA GLN A 195 8.77 -2.85 6.29
C GLN A 195 8.81 -4.22 7.00
N PRO A 196 7.73 -4.63 7.68
CA PRO A 196 7.59 -6.00 8.14
C PRO A 196 7.56 -6.98 6.94
N PHE A 197 7.77 -8.27 7.21
CA PHE A 197 7.71 -9.32 6.19
C PHE A 197 6.71 -10.40 6.59
N VAL A 198 5.92 -10.86 5.60
CA VAL A 198 4.95 -11.95 5.76
C VAL A 198 5.49 -13.20 5.07
N PHE A 199 5.83 -14.22 5.84
CA PHE A 199 6.35 -15.49 5.29
C PHE A 199 5.23 -16.44 4.87
N ALA A 200 4.15 -16.49 5.66
CA ALA A 200 3.02 -17.37 5.41
C ALA A 200 1.71 -16.71 5.87
N VAL A 201 0.62 -17.15 5.26
CA VAL A 201 -0.75 -16.72 5.54
C VAL A 201 -1.65 -17.95 5.59
N TRP A 202 -2.81 -17.84 6.22
CA TRP A 202 -3.84 -18.87 6.07
C TRP A 202 -4.73 -18.52 4.89
N ALA A 203 -4.98 -19.50 4.03
CA ALA A 203 -5.84 -19.34 2.87
C ALA A 203 -6.82 -20.51 2.75
N ALA A 204 -7.98 -20.20 2.18
CA ALA A 204 -9.01 -21.17 1.84
C ALA A 204 -9.20 -21.21 0.33
N ARG A 205 -9.60 -22.36 -0.21
CA ARG A 205 -10.07 -22.43 -1.59
C ARG A 205 -11.41 -21.71 -1.72
N ARG A 206 -11.55 -20.87 -2.74
CA ARG A 206 -12.82 -20.19 -3.04
C ARG A 206 -13.95 -21.17 -3.38
N SER A 207 -13.62 -22.37 -3.86
CA SER A 207 -14.58 -23.42 -4.18
C SER A 207 -15.12 -24.16 -2.95
N ALA A 208 -14.50 -24.01 -1.77
CA ALA A 208 -14.99 -24.63 -0.55
C ALA A 208 -16.21 -23.88 0.03
N ALA A 209 -17.01 -24.57 0.85
CA ALA A 209 -18.24 -24.00 1.38
C ALA A 209 -17.96 -22.81 2.32
N SER A 210 -18.50 -21.62 2.00
CA SER A 210 -18.23 -20.37 2.71
C SER A 210 -18.54 -20.40 4.21
N VAL A 211 -19.61 -21.10 4.60
CA VAL A 211 -19.99 -21.30 6.01
C VAL A 211 -18.93 -22.14 6.73
N SER A 212 -18.45 -23.21 6.11
CA SER A 212 -17.42 -24.08 6.67
C SER A 212 -16.09 -23.34 6.80
N ILE A 213 -15.69 -22.56 5.78
CA ILE A 213 -14.51 -21.67 5.82
C ILE A 213 -14.61 -20.71 7.01
N SER A 214 -15.76 -20.04 7.18
CA SER A 214 -15.99 -19.07 8.26
C SER A 214 -15.93 -19.71 9.64
N LEU A 215 -16.42 -20.96 9.77
CA LEU A 215 -16.32 -21.72 11.01
C LEU A 215 -14.87 -22.13 11.32
N ALA A 216 -14.14 -22.63 10.32
CA ALA A 216 -12.75 -23.03 10.49
C ALA A 216 -11.87 -21.81 10.83
N HIS A 217 -12.10 -20.69 10.17
CA HIS A 217 -11.44 -19.42 10.46
C HIS A 217 -11.65 -18.98 11.91
N ARG A 218 -12.90 -19.01 12.41
CA ARG A 218 -13.19 -18.70 13.82
C ARG A 218 -12.48 -19.65 14.79
N ALA A 219 -12.44 -20.94 14.49
CA ALA A 219 -11.73 -21.92 15.33
C ALA A 219 -10.22 -21.63 15.36
N LEU A 220 -9.60 -21.34 14.20
CA LEU A 220 -8.18 -20.98 14.12
C LEU A 220 -7.88 -19.68 14.87
N LEU A 221 -8.74 -18.66 14.79
CA LEU A 221 -8.57 -17.41 15.56
C LEU A 221 -8.72 -17.62 17.07
N ALA A 222 -9.68 -18.44 17.50
CA ALA A 222 -9.86 -18.79 18.90
C ALA A 222 -8.64 -19.55 19.44
N SER A 223 -8.14 -20.52 18.67
CA SER A 223 -6.95 -21.29 19.00
C SER A 223 -5.69 -20.40 19.06
N ARG A 224 -5.51 -19.50 18.07
CA ARG A 224 -4.45 -18.48 18.10
C ARG A 224 -4.50 -17.63 19.36
N THR A 225 -5.67 -17.11 19.69
CA THR A 225 -5.87 -16.26 20.88
C THR A 225 -5.48 -17.01 22.15
N TRP A 226 -5.90 -18.28 22.26
CA TRP A 226 -5.48 -19.14 23.35
C TRP A 226 -3.97 -19.38 23.34
N GLY A 227 -3.37 -19.72 22.21
CA GLY A 227 -1.94 -20.03 22.10
C GLY A 227 -1.04 -18.85 22.48
N LEU A 228 -1.42 -17.63 22.08
CA LEU A 228 -0.72 -16.41 22.49
C LEU A 228 -0.79 -16.14 24.00
N ALA A 229 -1.86 -16.56 24.67
CA ALA A 229 -2.00 -16.48 26.12
C ALA A 229 -1.22 -17.58 26.87
N HIS A 230 -0.77 -18.65 26.18
CA HIS A 230 -0.11 -19.82 26.76
C HIS A 230 1.28 -20.08 26.15
N LEU A 231 1.99 -19.00 25.79
CA LEU A 231 3.28 -19.10 25.10
C LEU A 231 4.37 -19.83 25.91
N ASP A 232 4.33 -19.74 27.24
CA ASP A 232 5.31 -20.42 28.10
C ASP A 232 5.18 -21.95 28.02
N ASP A 233 3.95 -22.46 28.05
CA ASP A 233 3.67 -23.89 27.89
C ASP A 233 4.07 -24.40 26.50
N LEU A 234 3.72 -23.62 25.47
CA LEU A 234 4.09 -23.93 24.09
C LEU A 234 5.62 -23.90 23.88
N ALA A 235 6.32 -22.97 24.52
CA ALA A 235 7.78 -22.90 24.47
C ALA A 235 8.45 -24.08 25.18
N ALA A 236 7.92 -24.54 26.31
CA ALA A 236 8.42 -25.72 26.99
C ALA A 236 8.26 -27.00 26.15
N GLU A 237 7.13 -27.13 25.44
CA GLU A 237 6.91 -28.23 24.49
C GLU A 237 7.83 -28.14 23.27
N ALA A 238 7.93 -26.95 22.67
CA ALA A 238 8.82 -26.68 21.56
C ALA A 238 10.28 -27.01 21.89
N SER A 239 10.72 -26.68 23.11
CA SER A 239 12.06 -27.00 23.61
C SER A 239 12.31 -28.51 23.65
N ARG A 240 11.35 -29.29 24.19
CA ARG A 240 11.44 -30.77 24.19
C ARG A 240 11.50 -31.35 22.78
N LYS A 241 10.76 -30.77 21.84
CA LYS A 241 10.69 -31.23 20.45
C LYS A 241 11.96 -30.94 19.65
N THR A 242 12.56 -29.77 19.86
CA THR A 242 13.65 -29.25 19.01
C THR A 242 15.03 -29.34 19.64
N GLY A 243 15.11 -29.53 20.97
CA GLY A 243 16.36 -29.43 21.73
C GLY A 243 16.84 -28.00 21.96
N VAL A 244 16.13 -26.98 21.46
CA VAL A 244 16.43 -25.57 21.69
C VAL A 244 16.00 -25.17 23.10
N ALA A 245 16.74 -24.27 23.76
CA ALA A 245 16.42 -23.83 25.12
C ALA A 245 15.02 -23.17 25.19
N VAL A 246 14.29 -23.43 26.28
CA VAL A 246 12.92 -22.91 26.53
C VAL A 246 12.85 -21.39 26.34
N GLY A 247 13.80 -20.64 26.91
CA GLY A 247 13.85 -19.18 26.76
C GLY A 247 13.94 -18.74 25.30
N THR A 248 14.80 -19.38 24.51
CA THR A 248 14.95 -19.12 23.07
C THR A 248 13.67 -19.44 22.30
N CYS A 249 13.00 -20.56 22.61
CA CYS A 249 11.70 -20.89 22.02
C CYS A 249 10.63 -19.85 22.38
N ARG A 250 10.61 -19.38 23.63
CA ARG A 250 9.64 -18.40 24.13
C ARG A 250 9.81 -17.04 23.47
N GLU A 251 11.05 -16.59 23.33
CA GLU A 251 11.39 -15.36 22.60
C GLU A 251 11.02 -15.48 21.12
N TYR A 252 11.31 -16.64 20.50
CA TYR A 252 10.97 -16.88 19.10
C TYR A 252 9.46 -16.81 18.86
N LEU A 253 8.67 -17.57 19.63
CA LEU A 253 7.22 -17.57 19.48
C LEU A 253 6.60 -16.21 19.84
N GLY A 254 7.15 -15.51 20.84
CA GLY A 254 6.67 -14.18 21.22
C GLY A 254 7.09 -13.05 20.26
N GLY A 255 8.13 -13.26 19.45
CA GLY A 255 8.64 -12.27 18.50
C GLY A 255 7.99 -12.32 17.12
N LEU A 256 7.18 -13.34 16.82
CA LEU A 256 6.42 -13.44 15.58
C LEU A 256 5.08 -12.72 15.71
N ASP A 257 4.62 -12.11 14.62
CA ASP A 257 3.26 -11.57 14.48
C ASP A 257 2.36 -12.58 13.74
N TYR A 258 1.28 -12.95 14.44
CA TYR A 258 0.30 -13.97 14.04
C TYR A 258 -0.97 -13.40 13.41
N ALA A 259 -1.11 -12.08 13.35
CA ALA A 259 -2.28 -11.39 12.83
C ALA A 259 -1.97 -10.60 11.55
N CYS A 260 -0.76 -10.02 11.45
CA CYS A 260 -0.41 -9.04 10.42
C CYS A 260 -1.42 -7.87 10.43
N SER A 261 -1.63 -7.24 11.59
CA SER A 261 -2.59 -6.14 11.75
C SER A 261 -2.09 -4.86 11.06
N ASP A 262 -2.96 -4.22 10.25
CA ASP A 262 -2.68 -2.92 9.64
C ASP A 262 -3.04 -1.78 10.60
N ASP A 263 -2.12 -1.52 11.54
CA ASP A 263 -2.27 -0.43 12.51
C ASP A 263 -1.60 0.87 12.04
N VAL A 264 -1.08 0.96 10.80
CA VAL A 264 -0.29 2.14 10.37
C VAL A 264 -1.12 3.42 10.47
N ARG A 265 -2.39 3.39 10.04
CA ARG A 265 -3.30 4.54 10.19
C ARG A 265 -3.54 4.90 11.65
N TRP A 266 -3.67 3.91 12.55
CA TRP A 266 -3.94 4.13 13.97
C TRP A 266 -2.71 4.59 14.76
N LYS A 267 -1.51 4.18 14.34
CA LYS A 267 -0.23 4.68 14.88
C LYS A 267 -0.06 6.18 14.61
N LEU A 268 -0.48 6.64 13.43
CA LEU A 268 -0.36 8.04 13.03
C LEU A 268 -1.52 8.92 13.51
N HIS A 269 -2.75 8.38 13.61
CA HIS A 269 -3.98 9.14 13.90
C HIS A 269 -4.86 8.46 14.96
N PRO A 270 -4.41 8.33 16.24
CA PRO A 270 -5.14 7.57 17.25
C PRO A 270 -6.50 8.17 17.67
N GLU A 271 -6.69 9.47 17.49
CA GLU A 271 -7.85 10.28 17.91
C GLU A 271 -9.21 9.93 17.26
N ASN A 272 -9.31 8.89 16.43
CA ASN A 272 -10.54 8.49 15.72
C ASN A 272 -11.19 9.64 14.91
N VAL A 273 -10.37 10.59 14.46
CA VAL A 273 -10.78 11.73 13.62
C VAL A 273 -10.58 11.39 12.15
N VAL A 274 -11.51 11.85 11.31
CA VAL A 274 -11.33 11.94 9.86
C VAL A 274 -11.52 13.38 9.47
N THR A 275 -10.53 13.92 8.76
CA THR A 275 -10.55 15.32 8.35
C THR A 275 -11.25 15.50 7.00
N TYR A 276 -11.70 16.73 6.73
CA TYR A 276 -12.14 17.18 5.42
C TYR A 276 -11.81 18.66 5.25
N ILE A 277 -11.79 19.14 4.01
CA ILE A 277 -11.55 20.55 3.71
C ILE A 277 -12.69 21.11 2.83
N ILE A 278 -12.97 22.41 2.98
CA ILE A 278 -13.83 23.13 2.06
C ILE A 278 -12.89 23.94 1.17
N ASP A 279 -12.72 23.48 -0.07
CA ASP A 279 -11.90 24.14 -1.08
C ASP A 279 -12.63 24.25 -2.43
N ARG A 280 -11.98 24.93 -3.37
CA ARG A 280 -12.42 25.01 -4.76
C ARG A 280 -11.23 24.84 -5.70
N ASN A 281 -11.40 23.97 -6.70
CA ASN A 281 -10.48 23.91 -7.82
C ASN A 281 -10.79 25.09 -8.76
N ILE A 282 -9.78 25.90 -9.05
CA ILE A 282 -9.86 26.98 -10.02
C ILE A 282 -8.87 26.69 -11.13
N ASN A 283 -9.40 26.35 -12.30
CA ASN A 283 -8.59 26.22 -13.50
C ASN A 283 -8.55 27.56 -14.23
N TYR A 284 -7.47 28.32 -14.06
CA TYR A 284 -7.35 29.66 -14.66
C TYR A 284 -7.23 29.60 -16.20
N THR A 285 -6.79 28.48 -16.76
CA THR A 285 -6.78 28.24 -18.21
C THR A 285 -6.84 26.73 -18.50
N ASN A 286 -7.51 26.35 -19.59
CA ASN A 286 -7.44 25.00 -20.15
C ASN A 286 -6.46 24.89 -21.34
N VAL A 287 -5.82 25.99 -21.76
CA VAL A 287 -4.88 26.00 -22.88
C VAL A 287 -3.58 25.34 -22.45
N CYS A 288 -3.13 24.30 -23.17
CA CYS A 288 -1.98 23.50 -22.77
C CYS A 288 -1.19 22.95 -23.96
N VAL A 289 0.14 22.96 -23.85
CA VAL A 289 1.05 22.34 -24.83
C VAL A 289 1.55 20.93 -24.45
N ALA A 290 1.13 20.41 -23.29
CA ALA A 290 1.63 19.14 -22.77
C ALA A 290 1.09 17.90 -23.50
N ASP A 291 -0.05 18.01 -24.20
CA ASP A 291 -0.69 16.93 -24.99
C ASP A 291 -0.70 15.56 -24.27
N CYS A 292 -1.22 15.52 -23.03
CA CYS A 292 -1.30 14.28 -22.27
C CYS A 292 -2.43 13.39 -22.78
N LYS A 293 -2.14 12.11 -23.05
CA LYS A 293 -3.09 11.16 -23.66
C LYS A 293 -4.32 10.91 -22.79
N PHE A 294 -4.19 11.05 -21.48
CA PHE A 294 -5.24 10.83 -20.48
C PHE A 294 -6.10 12.07 -20.20
N CYS A 295 -5.72 13.26 -20.66
CA CYS A 295 -6.35 14.50 -20.24
C CYS A 295 -7.48 14.89 -21.20
N ALA A 296 -8.73 14.82 -20.73
CA ALA A 296 -9.90 15.29 -21.49
C ALA A 296 -10.10 16.83 -21.42
N PHE A 297 -9.46 17.48 -20.45
CA PHE A 297 -9.68 18.90 -20.13
C PHE A 297 -8.92 19.87 -21.04
N TYR A 298 -7.71 19.49 -21.47
CA TYR A 298 -6.84 20.45 -22.13
C TYR A 298 -7.34 20.82 -23.53
N ARG A 299 -6.96 22.02 -23.97
CA ARG A 299 -7.15 22.50 -25.33
C ARG A 299 -5.82 23.00 -25.89
N ARG A 300 -5.54 22.68 -27.15
CA ARG A 300 -4.33 23.18 -27.82
C ARG A 300 -4.38 24.70 -27.97
N PRO A 301 -3.23 25.38 -28.10
CA PRO A 301 -3.20 26.81 -28.41
C PRO A 301 -4.07 27.15 -29.63
N LYS A 302 -4.84 28.24 -29.54
CA LYS A 302 -5.81 28.71 -30.55
C LYS A 302 -7.06 27.84 -30.75
N HIS A 303 -7.26 26.80 -29.94
CA HIS A 303 -8.52 26.06 -29.97
C HIS A 303 -9.69 26.98 -29.54
N PRO A 304 -10.87 26.94 -30.19
CA PRO A 304 -11.98 27.85 -29.90
C PRO A 304 -12.54 27.72 -28.48
N GLU A 305 -12.43 26.53 -27.87
CA GLU A 305 -12.81 26.29 -26.47
C GLU A 305 -11.70 26.65 -25.46
N GLY A 306 -10.58 27.20 -25.91
CA GLY A 306 -9.49 27.64 -25.05
C GLY A 306 -9.86 28.93 -24.32
N TYR A 307 -9.58 29.01 -23.02
CA TYR A 307 -9.88 30.21 -22.21
C TYR A 307 -8.74 30.61 -21.27
N LEU A 308 -8.78 31.85 -20.81
CA LEU A 308 -8.01 32.39 -19.69
C LEU A 308 -8.97 33.23 -18.85
N LEU A 309 -9.16 32.87 -17.58
CA LEU A 309 -10.02 33.62 -16.67
C LEU A 309 -9.40 34.97 -16.31
N SER A 310 -10.24 35.99 -16.14
CA SER A 310 -9.85 37.28 -15.60
C SER A 310 -9.58 37.20 -14.08
N TYR A 311 -8.84 38.18 -13.54
CA TYR A 311 -8.60 38.24 -12.10
C TYR A 311 -9.90 38.41 -11.31
N GLU A 312 -10.85 39.19 -11.84
CA GLU A 312 -12.16 39.42 -11.23
C GLU A 312 -13.03 38.15 -11.27
N GLU A 313 -12.97 37.36 -12.36
CA GLU A 313 -13.64 36.06 -12.43
C GLU A 313 -13.10 35.10 -11.36
N ILE A 314 -11.79 35.03 -11.20
CA ILE A 314 -11.14 34.24 -10.16
C ILE A 314 -11.53 34.76 -8.76
N GLY A 315 -11.52 36.07 -8.57
CA GLY A 315 -11.91 36.73 -7.31
C GLY A 315 -13.34 36.39 -6.88
N ARG A 316 -14.31 36.50 -7.80
CA ARG A 316 -15.71 36.10 -7.55
C ARG A 316 -15.82 34.64 -7.12
N LYS A 317 -15.09 33.74 -7.79
CA LYS A 317 -15.07 32.32 -7.42
C LYS A 317 -14.52 32.08 -6.01
N ILE A 318 -13.55 32.88 -5.57
CA ILE A 318 -12.98 32.81 -4.21
C ILE A 318 -14.00 33.35 -3.18
N ASP A 319 -14.69 34.45 -3.48
CA ASP A 319 -15.69 35.01 -2.57
C ASP A 319 -16.90 34.06 -2.38
N GLU A 320 -17.37 33.43 -3.46
CA GLU A 320 -18.37 32.35 -3.40
C GLU A 320 -17.93 31.20 -2.49
N LEU A 321 -16.66 30.82 -2.57
CA LEU A 321 -16.08 29.76 -1.72
C LEU A 321 -16.03 30.19 -0.24
N LYS A 322 -15.56 31.41 0.03
CA LYS A 322 -15.49 31.93 1.41
C LYS A 322 -16.86 32.03 2.05
N ALA A 323 -17.89 32.38 1.27
CA ALA A 323 -19.26 32.48 1.75
C ALA A 323 -19.81 31.16 2.33
N ILE A 324 -19.22 30.01 1.95
CA ILE A 324 -19.58 28.69 2.49
C ILE A 324 -18.54 28.13 3.47
N GLY A 325 -17.63 28.97 3.99
CA GLY A 325 -16.59 28.56 4.94
C GLY A 325 -15.36 27.92 4.32
N GLY A 326 -15.13 28.14 3.02
CA GLY A 326 -13.93 27.66 2.34
C GLY A 326 -12.65 28.38 2.75
N VAL A 327 -11.57 27.62 2.90
CA VAL A 327 -10.30 28.10 3.47
C VAL A 327 -9.11 27.99 2.52
N GLN A 328 -9.30 27.34 1.37
CA GLN A 328 -8.25 27.08 0.38
C GLN A 328 -8.81 27.12 -1.04
N ILE A 329 -7.97 27.53 -1.99
CA ILE A 329 -8.15 27.21 -3.41
C ILE A 329 -7.05 26.26 -3.90
N LEU A 330 -7.42 25.35 -4.79
CA LEU A 330 -6.49 24.60 -5.63
C LEU A 330 -6.40 25.29 -7.01
N MET A 331 -5.30 25.98 -7.28
CA MET A 331 -5.11 26.77 -8.50
C MET A 331 -4.20 26.03 -9.48
N GLN A 332 -4.75 25.52 -10.58
CA GLN A 332 -3.99 24.73 -11.57
C GLN A 332 -4.45 25.00 -12.99
N GLY A 333 -3.54 25.13 -13.94
CA GLY A 333 -3.88 25.39 -15.34
C GLY A 333 -3.13 24.50 -16.32
N GLY A 334 -3.45 24.68 -17.60
CA GLY A 334 -2.63 24.13 -18.68
C GLY A 334 -1.29 24.87 -18.82
N HIS A 335 -0.31 24.21 -19.44
CA HIS A 335 0.96 24.83 -19.85
C HIS A 335 0.68 25.82 -21.01
N ASN A 336 0.16 27.01 -20.67
CA ASN A 336 -0.27 28.01 -21.64
C ASN A 336 0.93 28.89 -22.06
N PRO A 337 1.37 28.84 -23.34
CA PRO A 337 2.57 29.56 -23.80
C PRO A 337 2.36 31.07 -23.98
N TYR A 338 1.11 31.53 -23.90
CA TYR A 338 0.73 32.93 -24.12
C TYR A 338 0.73 33.78 -22.85
N ILE A 339 0.80 33.15 -21.67
CA ILE A 339 0.75 33.85 -20.39
C ILE A 339 2.18 34.21 -19.96
N PRO A 340 2.53 35.50 -19.77
CA PRO A 340 3.83 35.90 -19.26
C PRO A 340 3.96 35.59 -17.77
N PHE A 341 5.19 35.36 -17.27
CA PHE A 341 5.41 35.02 -15.86
C PHE A 341 4.81 36.04 -14.89
N GLN A 342 4.91 37.34 -15.25
CA GLN A 342 4.38 38.45 -14.46
C GLN A 342 2.87 38.33 -14.18
N TRP A 343 2.09 37.76 -15.11
CA TRP A 343 0.65 37.56 -14.93
C TRP A 343 0.36 36.63 -13.74
N TYR A 344 1.14 35.56 -13.57
CA TYR A 344 0.99 34.65 -12.43
C TYR A 344 1.31 35.33 -11.10
N LEU A 345 2.38 36.15 -11.07
CA LEU A 345 2.76 36.92 -9.87
C LEU A 345 1.68 37.94 -9.51
N ASP A 346 1.15 38.64 -10.50
CA ASP A 346 0.11 39.65 -10.29
C ASP A 346 -1.22 39.00 -9.89
N LEU A 347 -1.55 37.83 -10.41
CA LEU A 347 -2.71 37.04 -9.95
C LEU A 347 -2.59 36.69 -8.46
N LEU A 348 -1.43 36.16 -8.03
CA LEU A 348 -1.21 35.82 -6.62
C LEU A 348 -1.34 37.05 -5.71
N ARG A 349 -0.70 38.17 -6.08
CA ARG A 349 -0.78 39.43 -5.34
C ARG A 349 -2.20 39.99 -5.30
N TYR A 350 -2.93 39.91 -6.42
CA TYR A 350 -4.33 40.29 -6.51
C TYR A 350 -5.18 39.48 -5.53
N ILE A 351 -5.04 38.15 -5.53
CA ILE A 351 -5.76 37.27 -4.59
C ILE A 351 -5.42 37.62 -3.16
N LYS A 352 -4.13 37.75 -2.81
CA LYS A 352 -3.72 38.09 -1.44
C LYS A 352 -4.23 39.45 -0.96
N ARG A 353 -4.33 40.43 -1.86
CA ARG A 353 -4.80 41.78 -1.53
C ARG A 353 -6.32 41.86 -1.41
N HIS A 354 -7.05 41.27 -2.35
CA HIS A 354 -8.49 41.49 -2.50
C HIS A 354 -9.32 40.33 -1.96
N HIS A 355 -8.81 39.11 -2.04
CA HIS A 355 -9.52 37.88 -1.69
C HIS A 355 -8.63 36.94 -0.84
N PRO A 356 -8.06 37.40 0.31
CA PRO A 356 -7.03 36.66 1.05
C PRO A 356 -7.50 35.25 1.42
N ILE A 357 -6.81 34.23 0.89
CA ILE A 357 -7.09 32.81 1.11
C ILE A 357 -5.79 32.01 0.98
N HIS A 358 -5.77 30.76 1.44
CA HIS A 358 -4.66 29.84 1.19
C HIS A 358 -4.65 29.43 -0.29
N ILE A 359 -3.52 29.65 -0.97
CA ILE A 359 -3.28 29.35 -2.37
C ILE A 359 -2.44 28.07 -2.45
N HIS A 360 -3.11 26.95 -2.67
CA HIS A 360 -2.47 25.68 -3.04
C HIS A 360 -2.37 25.67 -4.57
N GLY A 361 -1.24 26.12 -5.11
CA GLY A 361 -1.18 26.53 -6.51
C GLY A 361 0.01 25.99 -7.29
N PHE A 362 -0.20 25.82 -8.60
CA PHE A 362 0.79 25.39 -9.60
C PHE A 362 1.39 24.01 -9.33
N SER A 363 1.05 23.06 -10.19
CA SER A 363 1.69 21.74 -10.15
C SER A 363 3.20 21.84 -10.40
N PRO A 364 4.00 20.84 -9.97
CA PRO A 364 5.41 20.76 -10.35
C PRO A 364 5.65 20.75 -11.85
N SER A 365 4.69 20.23 -12.62
CA SER A 365 4.72 20.27 -14.07
C SER A 365 4.62 21.70 -14.61
N GLU A 366 3.80 22.56 -14.00
CA GLU A 366 3.71 23.99 -14.34
C GLU A 366 4.99 24.73 -13.92
N ILE A 367 5.54 24.45 -12.73
CA ILE A 367 6.78 25.05 -12.24
C ILE A 367 7.96 24.72 -13.18
N ASP A 368 8.09 23.47 -13.61
CA ASP A 368 9.12 23.06 -14.59
C ASP A 368 8.89 23.73 -15.96
N PHE A 369 7.63 23.85 -16.38
CA PHE A 369 7.28 24.61 -17.59
C PHE A 369 7.69 26.08 -17.48
N PHE A 370 7.45 26.74 -16.34
CA PHE A 370 7.87 28.13 -16.10
C PHE A 370 9.38 28.27 -16.14
N ALA A 371 10.11 27.38 -15.45
CA ALA A 371 11.56 27.36 -15.44
C ALA A 371 12.13 27.30 -16.88
N GLY A 372 11.65 26.35 -17.68
CA GLY A 372 12.08 26.22 -19.08
C GLY A 372 11.64 27.39 -19.96
N ARG A 373 10.40 27.88 -19.81
CA ARG A 373 9.83 28.92 -20.67
C ARG A 373 10.43 30.31 -20.44
N PHE A 374 10.77 30.61 -19.18
CA PHE A 374 11.25 31.93 -18.77
C PHE A 374 12.75 31.97 -18.48
N GLY A 375 13.46 30.85 -18.67
CA GLY A 375 14.91 30.78 -18.48
C GLY A 375 15.33 30.92 -17.02
N MET A 376 14.50 30.43 -16.10
CA MET A 376 14.69 30.48 -14.65
C MET A 376 15.00 29.10 -14.12
N THR A 377 15.68 29.03 -12.97
CA THR A 377 15.80 27.80 -12.19
C THR A 377 14.48 27.50 -11.44
N ILE A 378 14.29 26.26 -11.01
CA ILE A 378 13.14 25.86 -10.18
C ILE A 378 13.10 26.68 -8.88
N ASP A 379 14.25 26.88 -8.23
CA ASP A 379 14.36 27.66 -6.98
C ASP A 379 13.91 29.12 -7.20
N GLU A 380 14.38 29.78 -8.26
CA GLU A 380 13.96 31.15 -8.60
C GLU A 380 12.47 31.24 -8.87
N VAL A 381 11.90 30.31 -9.66
CA VAL A 381 10.46 30.29 -9.93
C VAL A 381 9.68 30.18 -8.63
N ILE A 382 10.04 29.23 -7.76
CA ILE A 382 9.32 29.03 -6.50
C ILE A 382 9.47 30.25 -5.59
N ARG A 383 10.66 30.85 -5.47
CA ARG A 383 10.87 32.07 -4.65
C ARG A 383 10.04 33.25 -5.13
N GLU A 384 9.97 33.48 -6.43
CA GLU A 384 9.15 34.55 -7.01
C GLU A 384 7.65 34.31 -6.74
N LEU A 385 7.18 33.07 -6.91
CA LEU A 385 5.80 32.70 -6.60
C LEU A 385 5.50 32.85 -5.10
N MET A 386 6.40 32.43 -4.21
CA MET A 386 6.28 32.63 -2.76
C MET A 386 6.21 34.11 -2.40
N ALA A 387 7.12 34.93 -2.95
CA ALA A 387 7.13 36.37 -2.72
C ALA A 387 5.86 37.06 -3.21
N ALA A 388 5.20 36.51 -4.24
CA ALA A 388 3.92 36.98 -4.74
C ALA A 388 2.71 36.46 -3.94
N GLY A 389 2.88 35.44 -3.09
CA GLY A 389 1.86 34.94 -2.17
C GLY A 389 1.46 33.47 -2.34
N LEU A 390 2.25 32.63 -3.00
CA LEU A 390 2.01 31.18 -3.02
C LEU A 390 2.24 30.57 -1.62
N ASP A 391 1.30 29.76 -1.12
CA ASP A 391 1.40 29.19 0.24
C ASP A 391 1.79 27.70 0.24
N SER A 392 1.44 26.93 -0.80
CA SER A 392 1.82 25.52 -0.94
C SER A 392 1.67 25.01 -2.38
N ILE A 393 2.32 23.89 -2.71
CA ILE A 393 2.32 23.31 -4.07
C ILE A 393 1.55 21.97 -4.09
N PRO A 394 0.58 21.78 -5.01
CA PRO A 394 -0.17 20.54 -5.14
C PRO A 394 0.61 19.44 -5.86
N GLY A 395 0.27 18.18 -5.57
CA GLY A 395 0.89 17.01 -6.18
C GLY A 395 0.48 16.70 -7.63
N GLY A 396 -0.20 17.61 -8.32
CA GLY A 396 -0.64 17.41 -9.70
C GLY A 396 0.51 17.15 -10.69
N GLY A 397 0.23 16.44 -11.78
CA GLY A 397 1.24 16.13 -12.81
C GLY A 397 2.20 14.99 -12.45
N GLY A 398 2.04 14.37 -11.28
CA GLY A 398 2.85 13.24 -10.81
C GLY A 398 2.49 11.92 -11.51
N GLU A 399 1.20 11.69 -11.78
CA GLU A 399 0.66 10.48 -12.41
C GLU A 399 1.34 9.19 -11.89
N ILE A 400 2.19 8.54 -12.71
CA ILE A 400 3.15 7.54 -12.27
C ILE A 400 4.56 8.14 -12.37
N LEU A 401 5.30 8.18 -11.26
CA LEU A 401 6.67 8.69 -11.19
C LEU A 401 7.67 7.61 -11.63
N VAL A 402 7.46 7.06 -12.82
CA VAL A 402 8.35 6.11 -13.49
C VAL A 402 8.51 6.58 -14.93
N GLN A 403 9.76 6.85 -15.35
CA GLN A 403 10.02 7.56 -16.60
C GLN A 403 9.46 6.83 -17.83
N SER A 404 9.62 5.51 -17.90
CA SER A 404 9.09 4.68 -19.00
C SER A 404 7.58 4.77 -19.14
N VAL A 405 6.83 4.93 -18.03
CA VAL A 405 5.38 5.13 -18.05
C VAL A 405 5.07 6.56 -18.54
N ARG A 406 5.77 7.57 -18.01
CA ARG A 406 5.56 8.98 -18.39
C ARG A 406 5.82 9.22 -19.88
N ASP A 407 6.85 8.61 -20.44
CA ASP A 407 7.18 8.71 -21.87
C ASP A 407 6.04 8.22 -22.77
N GLN A 408 5.23 7.27 -22.29
CA GLN A 408 4.10 6.73 -23.04
C GLN A 408 2.87 7.64 -23.03
N VAL A 409 2.62 8.34 -21.92
CA VAL A 409 1.33 9.01 -21.66
C VAL A 409 1.40 10.54 -21.51
N ALA A 410 2.55 11.09 -21.15
CA ALA A 410 2.75 12.52 -20.86
C ALA A 410 4.16 13.02 -21.20
N ARG A 411 4.71 12.62 -22.35
CA ARG A 411 6.11 12.89 -22.77
C ARG A 411 6.56 14.36 -22.71
N LYS A 412 5.63 15.32 -22.85
CA LYS A 412 5.96 16.76 -22.85
C LYS A 412 5.86 17.43 -21.47
N LYS A 413 5.43 16.71 -20.43
CA LYS A 413 5.48 17.18 -19.03
C LYS A 413 6.87 16.95 -18.46
N ALA A 414 7.12 17.50 -17.27
CA ALA A 414 8.32 17.21 -16.48
C ALA A 414 8.58 15.69 -16.40
N GLY A 415 9.85 15.28 -16.48
CA GLY A 415 10.25 13.89 -16.19
C GLY A 415 9.98 13.49 -14.74
N ALA A 416 10.06 12.21 -14.42
CA ALA A 416 9.79 11.72 -13.06
C ALA A 416 10.75 12.32 -12.02
N ASP A 417 12.05 12.33 -12.33
CA ASP A 417 13.09 12.89 -11.44
C ASP A 417 12.92 14.40 -11.29
N ARG A 418 12.62 15.09 -12.40
CA ARG A 418 12.39 16.54 -12.42
C ARG A 418 11.18 16.94 -11.60
N TRP A 419 10.11 16.15 -11.64
CA TRP A 419 8.93 16.36 -10.80
C TRP A 419 9.29 16.26 -9.30
N LEU A 420 10.08 15.26 -8.90
CA LEU A 420 10.53 15.11 -7.52
C LEU A 420 11.49 16.23 -7.09
N GLU A 421 12.38 16.67 -7.98
CA GLU A 421 13.30 17.79 -7.74
C GLU A 421 12.53 19.06 -7.38
N VAL A 422 11.44 19.38 -8.11
CA VAL A 422 10.59 20.53 -7.78
C VAL A 422 10.02 20.43 -6.36
N MET A 423 9.55 19.24 -5.96
CA MET A 423 9.04 19.03 -4.61
C MET A 423 10.14 19.17 -3.55
N GLU A 424 11.33 18.62 -3.79
CA GLU A 424 12.46 18.74 -2.87
C GLU A 424 12.92 20.20 -2.70
N VAL A 425 12.99 20.98 -3.79
CA VAL A 425 13.30 22.41 -3.74
C VAL A 425 12.22 23.16 -2.97
N ALA A 426 10.95 22.90 -3.25
CA ALA A 426 9.83 23.51 -2.50
C ALA A 426 9.95 23.25 -0.99
N HIS A 427 10.24 22.01 -0.60
CA HIS A 427 10.43 21.63 0.80
C HIS A 427 11.64 22.33 1.43
N GLY A 428 12.76 22.43 0.71
CA GLY A 428 13.95 23.15 1.16
C GLY A 428 13.73 24.65 1.38
N LEU A 429 12.77 25.24 0.66
CA LEU A 429 12.32 26.62 0.82
C LEU A 429 11.27 26.81 1.93
N GLY A 430 10.86 25.72 2.60
CA GLY A 430 9.89 25.75 3.68
C GLY A 430 8.43 25.61 3.24
N LEU A 431 8.15 25.42 1.95
CA LEU A 431 6.80 25.11 1.48
C LEU A 431 6.40 23.69 1.84
N ARG A 432 5.11 23.51 2.09
CA ARG A 432 4.47 22.20 2.19
C ARG A 432 3.87 21.81 0.84
N THR A 433 3.84 20.51 0.55
CA THR A 433 3.25 20.01 -0.69
C THR A 433 2.35 18.81 -0.45
N SER A 434 1.50 18.49 -1.42
CA SER A 434 0.83 17.19 -1.51
C SER A 434 1.48 16.36 -2.61
N VAL A 435 1.27 15.05 -2.61
CA VAL A 435 1.76 14.14 -3.66
C VAL A 435 0.64 13.26 -4.16
N THR A 436 0.62 12.99 -5.46
CA THR A 436 -0.47 12.23 -6.07
C THR A 436 0.00 11.10 -6.96
N MET A 437 -0.82 10.05 -7.03
CA MET A 437 -0.65 8.95 -7.96
C MET A 437 -1.94 8.69 -8.74
N MET A 438 -1.98 9.13 -9.99
CA MET A 438 -3.01 8.68 -10.93
C MET A 438 -2.52 7.41 -11.64
N TYR A 439 -3.30 6.33 -11.52
CA TYR A 439 -2.93 5.01 -12.04
C TYR A 439 -4.01 4.45 -12.97
N GLY A 440 -3.73 3.33 -13.67
CA GLY A 440 -4.62 2.78 -14.70
C GLY A 440 -4.30 3.31 -16.10
N LEU A 441 -3.05 3.72 -16.32
CA LEU A 441 -2.49 4.26 -17.56
C LEU A 441 -1.88 3.18 -18.47
N GLY A 442 -1.92 1.91 -18.03
CA GLY A 442 -1.22 0.78 -18.66
C GLY A 442 0.05 0.36 -17.90
N GLU A 443 0.34 0.98 -16.76
CA GLU A 443 1.46 0.63 -15.90
C GLU A 443 1.29 -0.73 -15.21
N SER A 444 2.41 -1.36 -14.84
CA SER A 444 2.42 -2.57 -14.05
C SER A 444 2.21 -2.29 -12.55
N SER A 445 1.91 -3.34 -11.78
CA SER A 445 1.90 -3.22 -10.31
C SER A 445 3.27 -2.83 -9.74
N ALA A 446 4.37 -3.26 -10.39
CA ALA A 446 5.71 -2.88 -9.99
C ALA A 446 5.96 -1.37 -10.16
N ASP A 447 5.45 -0.77 -11.23
CA ASP A 447 5.57 0.68 -11.47
C ASP A 447 4.84 1.50 -10.39
N ARG A 448 3.69 1.00 -9.90
CA ARG A 448 2.98 1.64 -8.77
C ARG A 448 3.78 1.56 -7.47
N ILE A 449 4.40 0.42 -7.18
CA ILE A 449 5.24 0.27 -6.00
C ILE A 449 6.50 1.15 -6.11
N GLU A 450 7.11 1.20 -7.29
CA GLU A 450 8.26 2.08 -7.56
C GLU A 450 7.88 3.55 -7.34
N HIS A 451 6.73 4.01 -7.83
CA HIS A 451 6.21 5.34 -7.51
C HIS A 451 6.20 5.57 -5.98
N LEU A 452 5.58 4.67 -5.22
CA LEU A 452 5.45 4.83 -3.76
C LEU A 452 6.83 4.83 -3.07
N PHE A 453 7.78 4.00 -3.50
CA PHE A 453 9.13 4.01 -2.95
C PHE A 453 9.86 5.33 -3.22
N ARG A 454 9.76 5.87 -4.43
CA ARG A 454 10.34 7.17 -4.78
C ARG A 454 9.76 8.31 -3.95
N VAL A 455 8.44 8.31 -3.74
CA VAL A 455 7.76 9.28 -2.86
C VAL A 455 8.26 9.16 -1.42
N ARG A 456 8.35 7.92 -0.90
CA ARG A 456 8.86 7.65 0.45
C ARG A 456 10.29 8.16 0.64
N GLU A 457 11.17 7.96 -0.33
CA GLU A 457 12.55 8.43 -0.27
C GLU A 457 12.63 9.95 -0.14
N VAL A 458 11.86 10.68 -0.95
CA VAL A 458 11.75 12.14 -0.86
C VAL A 458 11.17 12.57 0.49
N GLN A 459 10.11 11.91 0.95
CA GLN A 459 9.49 12.21 2.24
C GLN A 459 10.45 12.01 3.40
N ARG A 460 11.28 10.97 3.36
CA ARG A 460 12.27 10.71 4.42
C ARG A 460 13.38 11.77 4.46
N ARG A 461 13.78 12.30 3.30
CA ARG A 461 14.77 13.39 3.22
C ARG A 461 14.21 14.72 3.70
N THR A 462 12.98 15.05 3.31
CA THR A 462 12.47 16.43 3.38
C THR A 462 11.30 16.63 4.35
N ARG A 463 10.53 15.56 4.62
CA ARG A 463 9.30 15.57 5.43
C ARG A 463 8.29 16.64 5.02
N GLY A 464 8.29 17.01 3.73
CA GLY A 464 7.52 18.13 3.22
C GLY A 464 6.13 17.78 2.69
N PHE A 465 5.87 16.51 2.37
CA PHE A 465 4.55 16.06 1.95
C PHE A 465 3.58 16.01 3.13
N THR A 466 2.45 16.69 3.01
CA THR A 466 1.37 16.67 4.00
C THR A 466 0.38 15.53 3.74
N ALA A 467 0.17 15.17 2.48
CA ALA A 467 -0.80 14.17 2.07
C ALA A 467 -0.41 13.42 0.81
N PHE A 468 -0.80 12.15 0.75
CA PHE A 468 -0.82 11.35 -0.46
C PHE A 468 -2.26 11.12 -0.93
N ILE A 469 -2.48 11.25 -2.24
CA ILE A 469 -3.78 11.07 -2.87
C ILE A 469 -3.62 10.16 -4.10
N CYS A 470 -4.31 9.03 -4.15
CA CYS A 470 -4.34 8.19 -5.35
C CYS A 470 -5.74 8.06 -5.93
N TRP A 471 -5.83 8.02 -7.25
CA TRP A 471 -7.09 7.79 -7.95
C TRP A 471 -6.87 7.07 -9.28
N PRO A 472 -7.85 6.31 -9.76
CA PRO A 472 -7.76 5.71 -11.08
C PRO A 472 -8.07 6.72 -12.19
N LEU A 473 -7.46 6.49 -13.34
CA LEU A 473 -7.81 7.11 -14.62
C LEU A 473 -9.33 7.05 -14.85
N GLN A 474 -9.91 8.19 -15.25
CA GLN A 474 -11.22 8.24 -15.90
C GLN A 474 -10.98 8.33 -17.41
N PRO A 475 -11.17 7.22 -18.17
CA PRO A 475 -10.68 7.11 -19.53
C PRO A 475 -11.53 7.86 -20.57
N GLU A 476 -12.78 8.20 -20.27
CA GLU A 476 -13.70 8.85 -21.20
C GLU A 476 -13.15 10.17 -21.75
N ASN A 477 -13.49 10.47 -23.01
CA ASN A 477 -13.10 11.69 -23.72
C ASN A 477 -11.57 11.92 -23.80
N SER A 478 -10.77 10.86 -23.65
CA SER A 478 -9.32 10.88 -23.79
C SER A 478 -8.84 9.90 -24.86
N GLU A 479 -7.56 10.01 -25.27
CA GLU A 479 -6.93 9.02 -26.16
C GLU A 479 -6.84 7.63 -25.51
N LEU A 480 -7.00 7.55 -24.19
CA LEU A 480 -7.00 6.32 -23.41
C LEU A 480 -8.41 5.76 -23.15
N SER A 481 -9.44 6.25 -23.85
CA SER A 481 -10.83 5.78 -23.76
C SER A 481 -11.06 4.29 -24.02
N HIS A 482 -10.09 3.61 -24.64
CA HIS A 482 -10.10 2.16 -24.86
C HIS A 482 -9.69 1.35 -23.62
N LEU A 483 -9.11 1.97 -22.59
CA LEU A 483 -8.73 1.29 -21.36
C LEU A 483 -9.95 1.06 -20.45
N PRO A 484 -10.01 -0.07 -19.73
CA PRO A 484 -11.12 -0.33 -18.82
C PRO A 484 -11.05 0.59 -17.59
N LYS A 485 -12.23 0.98 -17.08
CA LYS A 485 -12.32 1.63 -15.77
C LYS A 485 -11.82 0.70 -14.67
N THR A 486 -11.10 1.28 -13.72
CA THR A 486 -10.65 0.58 -12.52
C THR A 486 -11.84 0.34 -11.58
N ASP A 487 -11.94 -0.87 -11.04
CA ASP A 487 -12.96 -1.23 -10.05
C ASP A 487 -12.61 -0.76 -8.62
N ALA A 488 -13.61 -0.80 -7.73
CA ALA A 488 -13.46 -0.38 -6.33
C ALA A 488 -12.48 -1.24 -5.52
N VAL A 489 -12.37 -2.54 -5.79
CA VAL A 489 -11.45 -3.44 -5.07
C VAL A 489 -10.00 -3.09 -5.40
N THR A 490 -9.71 -2.85 -6.68
CA THR A 490 -8.38 -2.43 -7.13
C THR A 490 -7.99 -1.07 -6.52
N TYR A 491 -8.93 -0.13 -6.42
CA TYR A 491 -8.71 1.14 -5.73
C TYR A 491 -8.41 0.98 -4.25
N LEU A 492 -9.28 0.28 -3.50
CA LEU A 492 -9.10 0.10 -2.06
C LEU A 492 -7.79 -0.63 -1.73
N LYS A 493 -7.40 -1.62 -2.55
CA LYS A 493 -6.09 -2.29 -2.44
C LYS A 493 -4.93 -1.33 -2.69
N THR A 494 -5.00 -0.52 -3.74
CA THR A 494 -3.93 0.44 -4.07
C THR A 494 -3.76 1.46 -2.95
N GLN A 495 -4.85 1.94 -2.36
CA GLN A 495 -4.82 2.87 -1.23
C GLN A 495 -4.24 2.23 0.04
N ALA A 496 -4.67 1.01 0.38
CA ALA A 496 -4.14 0.29 1.55
C ALA A 496 -2.63 0.02 1.40
N ILE A 497 -2.19 -0.38 0.21
CA ILE A 497 -0.76 -0.53 -0.10
C ILE A 497 -0.03 0.81 0.07
N ALA A 498 -0.60 1.91 -0.40
CA ALA A 498 -0.01 3.23 -0.20
C ALA A 498 0.12 3.59 1.28
N ARG A 499 -0.86 3.26 2.13
CA ARG A 499 -0.75 3.48 3.60
C ARG A 499 0.41 2.69 4.20
N VAL A 500 0.56 1.43 3.84
CA VAL A 500 1.64 0.56 4.35
C VAL A 500 3.00 1.08 3.89
N VAL A 501 3.15 1.39 2.60
CA VAL A 501 4.44 1.84 2.05
C VAL A 501 4.80 3.25 2.50
N LEU A 502 3.84 4.18 2.54
CA LEU A 502 4.04 5.58 2.88
C LEU A 502 3.74 5.86 4.36
N GLU A 503 4.32 5.06 5.26
CA GLU A 503 4.17 5.24 6.71
C GLU A 503 4.61 6.63 7.22
N ASP A 504 5.51 7.29 6.49
CA ASP A 504 6.05 8.62 6.82
C ASP A 504 5.25 9.78 6.18
N VAL A 505 4.28 9.50 5.31
CA VAL A 505 3.36 10.51 4.79
C VAL A 505 2.13 10.54 5.71
N PRO A 506 1.90 11.62 6.48
CA PRO A 506 0.93 11.58 7.56
C PRO A 506 -0.47 11.24 7.06
N ASN A 507 -0.91 11.90 5.99
CA ASN A 507 -2.30 11.83 5.56
C ASN A 507 -2.49 11.08 4.25
N ILE A 508 -3.57 10.30 4.16
CA ILE A 508 -4.06 9.70 2.92
C ILE A 508 -5.51 10.13 2.73
N GLN A 509 -5.74 10.74 1.56
CA GLN A 509 -7.06 11.23 1.17
C GLN A 509 -7.83 10.17 0.38
N ALA A 510 -9.09 9.97 0.74
CA ALA A 510 -10.01 9.15 -0.04
C ALA A 510 -10.44 9.85 -1.34
N SER A 511 -10.39 9.15 -2.47
CA SER A 511 -10.81 9.65 -3.78
C SER A 511 -12.28 9.35 -4.07
N TRP A 512 -13.19 9.93 -3.29
CA TRP A 512 -14.62 9.77 -3.53
C TRP A 512 -15.09 10.46 -4.81
N VAL A 513 -14.37 11.47 -5.31
CA VAL A 513 -14.71 12.16 -6.57
C VAL A 513 -14.67 11.22 -7.76
N THR A 514 -13.66 10.33 -7.83
CA THR A 514 -13.57 9.32 -8.89
C THR A 514 -14.35 8.05 -8.58
N MET A 515 -14.41 7.64 -7.31
CA MET A 515 -14.94 6.32 -6.92
C MET A 515 -16.40 6.35 -6.43
N GLY A 516 -16.95 7.53 -6.19
CA GLY A 516 -18.25 7.73 -5.57
C GLY A 516 -18.21 7.66 -4.03
N MET A 517 -19.24 8.23 -3.40
CA MET A 517 -19.31 8.42 -1.94
C MET A 517 -19.25 7.11 -1.14
N LYS A 518 -19.90 6.05 -1.61
CA LYS A 518 -19.90 4.74 -0.92
C LYS A 518 -18.50 4.14 -0.85
N VAL A 519 -17.75 4.19 -1.95
CA VAL A 519 -16.38 3.69 -1.96
C VAL A 519 -15.48 4.61 -1.15
N GLY A 520 -15.66 5.93 -1.22
CA GLY A 520 -14.97 6.89 -0.37
C GLY A 520 -15.13 6.60 1.12
N GLN A 521 -16.35 6.32 1.57
CA GLN A 521 -16.66 5.92 2.94
C GLN A 521 -15.93 4.63 3.34
N VAL A 522 -15.98 3.60 2.48
CA VAL A 522 -15.27 2.33 2.72
C VAL A 522 -13.76 2.56 2.78
N ALA A 523 -13.21 3.48 1.99
CA ALA A 523 -11.78 3.80 1.94
C ALA A 523 -11.22 4.25 3.30
N LEU A 524 -12.05 4.78 4.21
CA LEU A 524 -11.66 5.11 5.59
C LEU A 524 -11.26 3.88 6.42
N ARG A 525 -11.62 2.67 5.98
CA ARG A 525 -11.16 1.39 6.56
C ARG A 525 -9.98 0.78 5.82
N PHE A 526 -9.45 1.47 4.79
CA PHE A 526 -8.31 1.06 3.98
C PHE A 526 -7.19 2.11 4.02
N GLY A 527 -6.93 2.65 5.21
CA GLY A 527 -5.79 3.53 5.48
C GLY A 527 -6.01 5.03 5.27
N ALA A 528 -7.16 5.48 4.73
CA ALA A 528 -7.47 6.90 4.66
C ALA A 528 -7.85 7.48 6.03
N ASN A 529 -7.41 8.71 6.27
CA ASN A 529 -7.75 9.51 7.46
C ASN A 529 -8.28 10.91 7.07
N ASP A 530 -8.46 11.15 5.78
CA ASP A 530 -8.93 12.40 5.20
C ASP A 530 -9.94 12.08 4.10
N PHE A 531 -11.09 12.75 4.15
CA PHE A 531 -12.17 12.59 3.20
C PHE A 531 -12.06 13.61 2.04
N GLY A 532 -11.02 14.45 2.07
CA GLY A 532 -10.71 15.38 0.99
C GLY A 532 -11.63 16.59 0.95
N SER A 533 -11.70 17.22 -0.22
CA SER A 533 -12.43 18.46 -0.40
C SER A 533 -13.90 18.25 -0.73
N LEU A 534 -14.79 19.07 -0.16
CA LEU A 534 -16.20 19.22 -0.57
C LEU A 534 -16.36 19.64 -2.04
N MET A 535 -15.32 20.18 -2.66
CA MET A 535 -15.14 20.46 -4.10
C MET A 535 -16.35 21.14 -4.76
N MET A 536 -16.46 22.47 -4.62
CA MET A 536 -17.54 23.26 -5.25
C MET A 536 -17.53 23.20 -6.78
N GLU A 537 -16.35 23.00 -7.37
CA GLU A 537 -16.13 22.97 -8.81
C GLU A 537 -15.05 21.91 -9.10
N GLU A 538 -15.33 21.03 -10.06
CA GLU A 538 -14.38 20.04 -10.57
C GLU A 538 -14.55 19.99 -12.09
N ASN A 539 -13.52 20.41 -12.83
CA ASN A 539 -13.58 20.56 -14.29
C ASN A 539 -12.74 19.51 -15.05
N VAL A 540 -11.83 18.80 -14.37
CA VAL A 540 -10.86 17.92 -15.02
C VAL A 540 -11.42 16.50 -15.15
N VAL A 541 -11.93 15.96 -14.05
CA VAL A 541 -12.57 14.64 -13.97
C VAL A 541 -13.98 14.68 -14.57
N SER A 542 -14.68 15.81 -14.47
CA SER A 542 -15.97 16.03 -15.13
C SER A 542 -15.85 16.12 -16.65
N ALA A 543 -14.75 16.65 -17.19
CA ALA A 543 -14.45 16.56 -18.61
C ALA A 543 -14.29 15.10 -19.09
N ALA A 544 -13.89 14.20 -18.19
CA ALA A 544 -13.91 12.75 -18.37
C ALA A 544 -15.22 12.08 -17.89
N ASN A 545 -16.35 12.82 -17.94
CA ASN A 545 -17.70 12.33 -17.66
C ASN A 545 -17.92 11.74 -16.25
N THR A 546 -17.18 12.23 -15.26
CA THR A 546 -17.32 11.80 -13.86
C THR A 546 -17.75 12.98 -13.00
N THR A 547 -18.96 12.92 -12.45
CA THR A 547 -19.68 14.09 -11.89
C THR A 547 -20.19 13.86 -10.46
N ASN A 548 -19.48 13.07 -9.66
CA ASN A 548 -19.82 12.88 -8.25
C ASN A 548 -19.78 14.22 -7.49
N ARG A 549 -20.85 14.53 -6.77
CA ARG A 549 -21.00 15.75 -5.96
C ARG A 549 -21.58 15.37 -4.60
N THR A 550 -21.31 16.19 -3.58
CA THR A 550 -21.85 15.99 -2.23
C THR A 550 -22.10 17.32 -1.54
N THR A 551 -22.74 17.27 -0.37
CA THR A 551 -22.94 18.42 0.51
C THR A 551 -22.12 18.25 1.77
N LEU A 552 -21.84 19.35 2.48
CA LEU A 552 -21.10 19.28 3.75
C LEU A 552 -21.79 18.34 4.76
N ALA A 553 -23.11 18.44 4.88
CA ALA A 553 -23.90 17.60 5.77
C ALA A 553 -23.81 16.10 5.40
N GLU A 554 -23.86 15.78 4.10
CA GLU A 554 -23.69 14.39 3.65
C GLU A 554 -22.28 13.87 3.91
N MET A 555 -21.25 14.68 3.64
CA MET A 555 -19.86 14.32 3.91
C MET A 555 -19.63 14.04 5.40
N GLN A 556 -20.07 14.93 6.28
CA GLN A 556 -19.98 14.75 7.73
C GLN A 556 -20.74 13.50 8.20
N ARG A 557 -21.96 13.28 7.67
CA ARG A 557 -22.75 12.09 7.96
C ARG A 557 -22.04 10.81 7.54
N LEU A 558 -21.45 10.75 6.34
CA LEU A 558 -20.74 9.55 5.87
C LEU A 558 -19.51 9.24 6.72
N ILE A 559 -18.79 10.25 7.17
CA ILE A 559 -17.68 10.08 8.11
C ILE A 559 -18.20 9.54 9.46
N ALA A 560 -19.27 10.11 10.00
CA ALA A 560 -19.88 9.68 11.24
C ALA A 560 -20.45 8.25 11.18
N ASP A 561 -21.17 7.92 10.11
CA ASP A 561 -21.73 6.58 9.85
C ASP A 561 -20.63 5.52 9.69
N ALA A 562 -19.43 5.93 9.27
CA ALA A 562 -18.25 5.06 9.22
C ALA A 562 -17.60 4.86 10.60
N GLY A 563 -18.06 5.54 11.65
CA GLY A 563 -17.60 5.43 13.03
C GLY A 563 -16.50 6.43 13.43
N TYR A 564 -16.32 7.51 12.67
CA TYR A 564 -15.27 8.51 12.89
C TYR A 564 -15.86 9.88 13.25
N THR A 565 -15.06 10.73 13.91
CA THR A 565 -15.43 12.12 14.16
C THR A 565 -15.01 13.00 12.98
N PRO A 566 -15.94 13.65 12.25
CA PRO A 566 -15.60 14.56 11.17
C PRO A 566 -15.03 15.87 11.72
N LYS A 567 -13.90 16.35 11.16
CA LYS A 567 -13.33 17.65 11.50
C LYS A 567 -12.86 18.42 10.26
N GLN A 568 -13.23 19.70 10.18
CA GLN A 568 -12.71 20.56 9.12
C GLN A 568 -11.24 20.89 9.39
N ARG A 569 -10.41 20.94 8.34
CA ARG A 569 -8.98 21.27 8.43
C ARG A 569 -8.57 22.41 7.49
N LYS A 570 -7.39 22.98 7.76
CA LYS A 570 -6.59 23.78 6.82
C LYS A 570 -5.73 22.88 5.90
N GLN A 571 -4.94 23.49 5.03
CA GLN A 571 -4.04 22.78 4.11
C GLN A 571 -2.99 21.92 4.83
N ASP A 572 -2.44 22.46 5.91
CA ASP A 572 -1.40 21.85 6.73
C ASP A 572 -1.96 20.83 7.74
N TYR A 573 -3.24 20.47 7.61
CA TYR A 573 -3.99 19.57 8.51
C TYR A 573 -4.25 20.12 9.91
N THR A 574 -4.01 21.41 10.18
CA THR A 574 -4.52 22.05 11.39
C THR A 574 -6.04 21.98 11.42
N ILE A 575 -6.60 21.40 12.49
CA ILE A 575 -8.06 21.31 12.69
C ILE A 575 -8.62 22.71 12.94
N LEU A 576 -9.72 23.04 12.27
CA LEU A 576 -10.53 24.22 12.58
C LEU A 576 -11.49 23.84 13.70
N GLU A 577 -11.47 24.60 14.79
CA GLU A 577 -12.47 24.46 15.84
C GLU A 577 -13.84 24.84 15.29
N ASP A 578 -14.86 24.07 15.67
CA ASP A 578 -16.24 24.39 15.30
C ASP A 578 -16.59 25.76 15.91
N ALA A 579 -17.17 26.67 15.12
CA ALA A 579 -17.64 27.94 15.64
C ALA A 579 -18.68 27.67 16.74
N ALA A 580 -18.38 28.12 17.96
CA ALA A 580 -19.21 27.92 19.15
C ALA A 580 -20.62 28.51 19.02
#